data_AF-A0A1G3ADW0-F1
#
_entry.id   AF-A0A1G3ADW0-F1
#
_cell.length_a   1.000
_cell.length_b   1.000
_cell.length_c   1.000
_cell.angle_alpha   90.00
_cell.angle_beta   90.00
_cell.angle_gamma   90.00
#
_symmetry.space_group_name_H-M   'P 1'
#
loop_
_entity.id
_entity.type
_entity.pdbx_description
1 polymer ?
#
loop_
_entity_poly.entity_id
_entity_poly.type
_entity_poly.pdbx_seq_one_letter_code
_entity_poly.pdbx_strand_id
1 'polypeptide(L)'
;MAGGYYTAAKARLAQYKNVRCLLGSSASVLKELFQRGEVGVPAIAWLDAHWCGGATAKGAQECPVIQEIQALGRGVKVVMVDDARMFLRRPPLEHAAAEWPDVGTVCGELYKAGFACRAHDDVIIAVQQGDIGLLDKAMG
;
A
#
# COMPACT_ATOMS: atom_id res chain seq x y z
N MET A 1 16.39 -12.19 5.76
CA MET A 1 16.34 -12.28 4.27
C MET A 1 14.88 -12.49 3.85
N ALA A 2 14.33 -11.66 2.96
CA ALA A 2 12.90 -11.64 2.60
C ALA A 2 12.31 -13.02 2.22
N GLY A 3 13.12 -13.90 1.60
CA GLY A 3 12.69 -15.26 1.24
C GLY A 3 12.28 -16.15 2.42
N GLY A 4 12.85 -15.94 3.61
CA GLY A 4 12.46 -16.68 4.82
C GLY A 4 11.06 -16.32 5.29
N TYR A 5 10.76 -15.02 5.38
CA TYR A 5 9.42 -14.53 5.74
C TYR A 5 8.37 -14.94 4.71
N TYR A 6 8.68 -14.89 3.42
CA TYR A 6 7.78 -15.36 2.36
C TYR A 6 7.47 -16.85 2.49
N THR A 7 8.48 -17.68 2.72
CA THR A 7 8.29 -19.14 2.86
C THR A 7 7.40 -19.45 4.06
N ALA A 8 7.63 -18.78 5.20
CA ALA A 8 6.80 -18.91 6.39
C ALA A 8 5.35 -18.43 6.15
N ALA A 9 5.17 -17.27 5.49
CA ALA A 9 3.86 -16.73 5.17
C ALA A 9 3.09 -17.66 4.22
N LYS A 10 3.74 -18.16 3.16
CA LYS A 10 3.16 -19.09 2.19
C LYS A 10 2.72 -20.39 2.86
N ALA A 11 3.54 -20.94 3.77
CA ALA A 11 3.18 -22.13 4.54
C ALA A 11 1.98 -21.87 5.46
N ARG A 12 2.00 -20.76 6.21
CA ARG A 12 0.91 -20.37 7.12
C ARG A 12 -0.43 -20.18 6.41
N LEU A 13 -0.39 -19.60 5.20
CA LEU A 13 -1.57 -19.22 4.44
C LEU A 13 -2.04 -20.29 3.43
N ALA A 14 -1.32 -21.42 3.30
CA ALA A 14 -1.58 -22.46 2.29
C ALA A 14 -3.00 -23.06 2.36
N GLN A 15 -3.64 -23.03 3.53
CA GLN A 15 -5.01 -23.52 3.72
C GLN A 15 -6.09 -22.62 3.08
N TYR A 16 -5.79 -21.35 2.85
CA TYR A 16 -6.75 -20.38 2.30
C TYR A 16 -6.67 -20.37 0.77
N LYS A 17 -7.62 -21.04 0.11
CA LYS A 17 -7.68 -21.17 -1.36
C LYS A 17 -7.85 -19.84 -2.09
N ASN A 18 -8.35 -18.82 -1.39
CA ASN A 18 -8.55 -17.46 -1.88
C ASN A 18 -7.36 -16.52 -1.60
N VAL A 19 -6.24 -17.05 -1.09
CA VAL A 19 -5.02 -16.27 -0.80
C VAL A 19 -3.89 -16.73 -1.71
N ARG A 20 -3.31 -15.80 -2.45
CA ARG A 20 -2.12 -16.04 -3.28
C ARG A 20 -0.96 -15.20 -2.78
N CYS A 21 0.06 -15.86 -2.21
CA CYS A 21 1.30 -15.19 -1.83
C CYS A 21 2.22 -15.03 -3.04
N LEU A 22 2.71 -13.83 -3.28
CA LEU A 22 3.66 -13.50 -4.34
C LEU A 22 4.93 -12.91 -3.73
N LEU A 23 6.09 -13.25 -4.28
CA LEU A 23 7.39 -12.75 -3.82
C LEU A 23 7.97 -11.81 -4.87
N GLY A 24 8.31 -10.60 -4.46
CA GLY A 24 8.96 -9.60 -5.30
C GLY A 24 8.85 -8.21 -4.70
N SER A 25 9.33 -7.20 -5.44
CA SER A 25 9.03 -5.79 -5.16
C SER A 25 7.53 -5.58 -5.34
N SER A 26 6.84 -5.01 -4.35
CA SER A 26 5.39 -4.82 -4.39
C SER A 26 4.96 -3.96 -5.59
N ALA A 27 5.65 -2.85 -5.86
CA ALA A 27 5.39 -2.02 -7.04
C ALA A 27 5.53 -2.79 -8.36
N SER A 28 6.56 -3.65 -8.49
CA SER A 28 6.76 -4.46 -9.69
C SER A 28 5.68 -5.53 -9.84
N VAL A 29 5.36 -6.23 -8.75
CA VAL A 29 4.36 -7.30 -8.72
C VAL A 29 2.96 -6.74 -9.01
N LEU A 30 2.58 -5.62 -8.38
CA LEU A 30 1.30 -4.94 -8.64
C LEU A 30 1.17 -4.56 -10.11
N LYS A 31 2.20 -3.92 -10.68
CA LYS A 31 2.21 -3.52 -12.09
C LYS A 31 2.01 -4.72 -13.03
N GLU A 32 2.72 -5.82 -12.78
CA GLU A 32 2.62 -7.05 -13.57
C GLU A 32 1.22 -7.69 -13.46
N LEU A 33 0.64 -7.73 -12.26
CA LEU A 33 -0.70 -8.28 -12.02
C LEU A 33 -1.79 -7.53 -12.78
N PHE A 34 -1.75 -6.20 -12.73
CA PHE A 34 -2.72 -5.38 -13.47
C PHE A 34 -2.50 -5.45 -14.98
N GLN A 35 -1.25 -5.49 -15.46
CA GLN A 35 -0.94 -5.65 -16.89
C GLN A 35 -1.43 -6.97 -17.46
N ARG A 36 -1.39 -8.05 -16.66
CA ARG A 36 -1.87 -9.38 -17.05
C ARG A 36 -3.37 -9.59 -16.85
N GLY A 37 -4.08 -8.64 -16.24
CA GLY A 37 -5.50 -8.79 -15.93
C GLY A 37 -5.78 -9.86 -14.87
N GLU A 38 -4.82 -10.14 -13.99
CA GLU A 38 -4.94 -11.16 -12.94
C GLU A 38 -5.63 -10.65 -11.66
N VAL A 39 -5.97 -9.36 -11.62
CA VAL A 39 -6.69 -8.74 -10.51
C VAL A 39 -8.18 -8.69 -10.84
N GLY A 40 -8.99 -9.38 -10.04
CA GLY A 40 -10.44 -9.25 -10.12
C GLY A 40 -10.89 -7.85 -9.71
N VAL A 41 -11.75 -7.22 -10.51
CA VAL A 41 -12.29 -5.88 -10.24
C VAL A 41 -13.81 -5.92 -10.02
N PRO A 42 -14.38 -5.06 -9.16
CA PRO A 42 -13.73 -4.00 -8.39
C PRO A 42 -12.82 -4.53 -7.28
N ALA A 43 -11.74 -3.79 -6.98
CA ALA A 43 -10.72 -4.20 -6.02
C ALA A 43 -10.47 -3.15 -4.92
N ILE A 44 -9.99 -3.63 -3.76
CA ILE A 44 -9.40 -2.83 -2.69
C ILE A 44 -7.90 -3.11 -2.68
N ALA A 45 -7.09 -2.06 -2.61
CA ALA A 45 -5.64 -2.16 -2.43
C ALA A 45 -5.25 -1.76 -1.00
N TRP A 46 -4.56 -2.64 -0.28
CA TRP A 46 -3.96 -2.34 1.01
C TRP A 46 -2.44 -2.27 0.84
N LEU A 47 -1.84 -1.12 1.12
CA LEU A 47 -0.43 -0.82 0.93
C LEU A 47 0.27 -0.72 2.29
N ASP A 48 1.08 -1.72 2.61
CA ASP A 48 1.80 -1.88 3.89
C ASP A 48 3.19 -2.51 3.64
N ALA A 49 3.83 -2.15 2.54
CA ALA A 49 5.13 -2.70 2.14
C ALA A 49 6.32 -1.88 2.64
N HIS A 50 6.09 -0.97 3.59
CA HIS A 50 7.16 -0.15 4.15
C HIS A 50 7.95 -0.94 5.20
N TRP A 51 9.25 -0.63 5.30
CA TRP A 51 10.16 -1.34 6.18
C TRP A 51 10.03 -0.80 7.60
N CYS A 52 9.75 -1.67 8.57
CA CYS A 52 9.52 -1.28 9.96
C CYS A 52 10.75 -1.47 10.89
N GLY A 53 11.95 -1.59 10.32
CA GLY A 53 13.19 -1.72 11.09
C GLY A 53 13.54 -3.16 11.48
N GLY A 54 14.69 -3.33 12.14
CA GLY A 54 15.13 -4.59 12.76
C GLY A 54 15.19 -5.79 11.79
N ALA A 55 14.82 -6.97 12.29
CA ALA A 55 14.77 -8.22 11.52
C ALA A 55 13.44 -8.33 10.77
N THR A 56 13.23 -7.46 9.77
CA THR A 56 12.09 -7.53 8.84
C THR A 56 12.57 -7.48 7.39
N ALA A 57 11.68 -7.71 6.44
CA ALA A 57 12.03 -7.67 5.03
C ALA A 57 12.19 -6.20 4.58
N LYS A 58 13.42 -5.81 4.21
CA LYS A 58 13.70 -4.53 3.54
C LYS A 58 13.85 -4.77 2.04
N GLY A 59 13.13 -3.99 1.24
CA GLY A 59 13.27 -3.95 -0.21
C GLY A 59 14.46 -3.10 -0.65
N ALA A 60 14.45 -2.68 -1.93
CA ALA A 60 15.42 -1.71 -2.43
C ALA A 60 15.21 -0.29 -1.86
N GLN A 61 13.99 0.01 -1.43
CA GLN A 61 13.58 1.24 -0.76
C GLN A 61 12.82 0.87 0.52
N GLU A 62 12.94 1.69 1.56
CA GLU A 62 12.20 1.53 2.82
C GLU A 62 10.72 1.74 2.63
N CYS A 63 10.28 2.74 1.86
CA CYS A 63 8.86 3.03 1.64
C CYS A 63 8.53 3.09 0.14
N PRO A 64 8.04 2.00 -0.47
CA PRO A 64 7.74 1.95 -1.91
C PRO A 64 6.36 2.54 -2.28
N VAL A 65 5.68 3.22 -1.34
CA VAL A 65 4.25 3.57 -1.46
C VAL A 65 3.94 4.41 -2.71
N ILE A 66 4.84 5.30 -3.12
CA ILE A 66 4.64 6.14 -4.31
C ILE A 66 4.63 5.27 -5.58
N GLN A 67 5.57 4.34 -5.68
CA GLN A 67 5.66 3.41 -6.82
C GLN A 67 4.51 2.40 -6.80
N GLU A 68 4.03 2.01 -5.62
CA GLU A 68 2.84 1.17 -5.47
C GLU A 68 1.58 1.87 -5.97
N ILE A 69 1.33 3.13 -5.55
CA ILE A 69 0.19 3.93 -6.03
C ILE A 69 0.22 4.07 -7.55
N GLN A 70 1.38 4.34 -8.14
CA GLN A 70 1.55 4.45 -9.59
C GLN A 70 1.39 3.12 -10.34
N ALA A 71 1.55 1.98 -9.65
CA ALA A 71 1.39 0.65 -10.22
C ALA A 71 -0.07 0.14 -10.19
N LEU A 72 -0.97 0.82 -9.46
CA LEU A 72 -2.38 0.43 -9.38
C LEU A 72 -3.07 0.58 -10.73
N GLY A 73 -3.82 -0.45 -11.11
CA GLY A 73 -4.59 -0.45 -12.36
C GLY A 73 -6.00 0.11 -12.20
N ARG A 74 -6.68 0.25 -13.35
CA ARG A 74 -8.10 0.61 -13.39
C ARG A 74 -8.94 -0.43 -12.65
N GLY A 75 -10.02 0.02 -12.01
CA GLY A 75 -10.97 -0.84 -11.29
C GLY A 75 -10.66 -1.03 -9.81
N VAL A 76 -9.52 -0.55 -9.32
CA VAL A 76 -9.33 -0.30 -7.88
C VAL A 76 -10.28 0.82 -7.45
N LYS A 77 -11.07 0.56 -6.41
CA LYS A 77 -12.10 1.48 -5.90
C LYS A 77 -11.70 2.13 -4.59
N VAL A 78 -10.92 1.42 -3.77
CA VAL A 78 -10.42 1.89 -2.49
C VAL A 78 -8.93 1.57 -2.38
N VAL A 79 -8.15 2.53 -1.92
CA VAL A 79 -6.75 2.36 -1.54
C VAL A 79 -6.63 2.66 -0.06
N MET A 80 -5.94 1.80 0.68
CA MET A 80 -5.65 1.97 2.10
C MET A 80 -4.14 1.92 2.24
N VAL A 81 -3.54 2.94 2.83
CA VAL A 81 -2.11 2.99 3.14
C VAL A 81 -1.97 2.93 4.65
N ASP A 82 -1.30 1.89 5.15
CA ASP A 82 -1.09 1.68 6.58
C ASP A 82 -0.03 2.64 7.14
N ASP A 83 0.07 2.74 8.47
CA ASP A 83 1.03 3.59 9.17
C ASP A 83 0.95 5.08 8.77
N ALA A 84 -0.26 5.64 8.71
CA ALA A 84 -0.50 7.06 8.42
C ALA A 84 0.39 8.00 9.25
N ARG A 85 0.65 7.65 10.51
CA ARG A 85 1.56 8.38 11.42
C ARG A 85 2.96 8.61 10.83
N MET A 86 3.47 7.67 10.03
CA MET A 86 4.80 7.72 9.41
C MET A 86 4.89 8.72 8.25
N PHE A 87 3.75 9.13 7.70
CA PHE A 87 3.65 10.16 6.66
C PHE A 87 3.25 11.53 7.22
N LEU A 88 2.56 11.53 8.37
CA LEU A 88 2.17 12.74 9.10
C LEU A 88 3.33 13.38 9.87
N ARG A 89 4.40 12.63 10.11
CA ARG A 89 5.60 13.05 10.83
C ARG A 89 6.85 12.48 10.15
N ARG A 90 8.02 13.00 10.50
CA ARG A 90 9.28 12.34 10.08
C ARG A 90 9.33 10.94 10.69
N PRO A 91 9.82 9.93 9.93
CA PRO A 91 10.03 8.60 10.48
C PRO A 91 11.12 8.64 11.58
N PRO A 92 11.15 7.65 12.48
CA PRO A 92 12.22 7.50 13.48
C PRO A 92 13.63 7.54 12.88
N LEU A 93 14.64 7.87 13.69
CA LEU A 93 16.01 8.16 13.23
C LEU A 93 16.73 6.96 12.59
N GLU A 94 16.27 5.74 12.88
CA GLU A 94 16.75 4.50 12.27
C GLU A 94 16.35 4.34 10.80
N HIS A 95 15.45 5.19 10.30
CA HIS A 95 14.98 5.19 8.92
C HIS A 95 15.73 6.18 8.03
N ALA A 96 15.86 5.82 6.75
CA ALA A 96 16.34 6.72 5.72
C ALA A 96 15.23 7.74 5.37
N ALA A 97 15.17 8.86 6.08
CA ALA A 97 14.10 9.87 5.91
C ALA A 97 13.87 10.36 4.46
N ALA A 98 14.88 10.29 3.60
CA ALA A 98 14.76 10.65 2.17
C ALA A 98 13.92 9.63 1.36
N GLU A 99 13.73 8.42 1.87
CA GLU A 99 12.97 7.35 1.23
C GLU A 99 11.50 7.33 1.67
N TRP A 100 11.12 8.16 2.64
CA TRP A 100 9.77 8.27 3.18
C TRP A 100 9.10 9.57 2.69
N PRO A 101 8.03 9.49 1.89
CA PRO A 101 7.28 10.68 1.51
C PRO A 101 6.51 11.27 2.71
N ASP A 102 6.16 12.55 2.64
CA ASP A 102 5.18 13.11 3.56
C ASP A 102 3.73 12.83 3.11
N VAL A 103 2.77 13.08 4.00
CA VAL A 103 1.34 12.88 3.73
C VAL A 103 0.86 13.68 2.51
N GLY A 104 1.42 14.87 2.28
CA GLY A 104 1.06 15.72 1.15
C GLY A 104 1.45 15.08 -0.19
N THR A 105 2.63 14.46 -0.23
CA THR A 105 3.15 13.72 -1.38
C THR A 105 2.31 12.46 -1.63
N VAL A 106 2.00 11.68 -0.59
CA VAL A 106 1.14 10.47 -0.70
C VAL A 106 -0.25 10.84 -1.21
N CYS A 107 -0.91 11.83 -0.60
CA CYS A 107 -2.23 12.28 -1.04
C CYS A 107 -2.19 12.94 -2.43
N GLY A 108 -1.11 13.63 -2.80
CA GLY A 108 -0.92 14.18 -4.13
C GLY A 108 -0.84 13.09 -5.21
N GLU A 109 -0.13 11.99 -4.96
CA GLU A 109 -0.09 10.85 -5.89
C GLU A 109 -1.42 10.12 -5.98
N LEU A 110 -2.11 9.91 -4.84
CA LEU A 110 -3.48 9.37 -4.84
C LEU A 110 -4.43 10.26 -5.63
N TYR A 111 -4.31 11.58 -5.50
CA TYR A 111 -5.11 12.54 -6.25
C TYR A 111 -4.85 12.47 -7.76
N LYS A 112 -3.59 12.40 -8.19
CA LYS A 112 -3.23 12.18 -9.60
C LYS A 112 -3.78 10.86 -10.14
N ALA A 113 -3.88 9.84 -9.29
CA ALA A 113 -4.48 8.54 -9.63
C ALA A 113 -6.03 8.55 -9.60
N GLY A 114 -6.67 9.69 -9.32
CA GLY A 114 -8.14 9.85 -9.35
C GLY A 114 -8.84 9.52 -8.03
N PHE A 115 -8.09 9.47 -6.93
CA PHE A 115 -8.63 9.25 -5.59
C PHE A 115 -8.69 10.55 -4.78
N ALA A 116 -9.57 10.60 -3.80
CA ALA A 116 -9.54 11.57 -2.71
C ALA A 116 -9.27 10.81 -1.42
N CYS A 117 -8.34 11.31 -0.60
CA CYS A 117 -7.83 10.64 0.59
C CYS A 117 -8.30 11.31 1.88
N ARG A 118 -8.37 10.54 2.97
CA ARG A 118 -8.46 11.03 4.34
C ARG A 118 -7.68 10.09 5.25
N ALA A 119 -6.95 10.63 6.22
CA ALA A 119 -6.42 9.83 7.31
C ALA A 119 -7.53 9.53 8.33
N HIS A 120 -7.67 8.27 8.71
CA HIS A 120 -8.55 7.83 9.79
C HIS A 120 -7.83 6.76 10.61
N ASP A 121 -7.81 6.97 11.93
CA ASP A 121 -6.88 6.30 12.83
C ASP A 121 -5.45 6.35 12.28
N ASP A 122 -4.83 5.20 12.05
CA ASP A 122 -3.47 5.08 11.53
C ASP A 122 -3.43 4.63 10.06
N VAL A 123 -4.51 4.86 9.30
CA VAL A 123 -4.61 4.48 7.88
C VAL A 123 -5.03 5.67 7.03
N ILE A 124 -4.35 5.89 5.91
CA ILE A 124 -4.82 6.81 4.86
C ILE A 124 -5.77 6.02 3.95
N ILE A 125 -7.05 6.38 3.96
CA ILE A 125 -8.08 5.77 3.15
C ILE A 125 -8.37 6.69 1.96
N ALA A 126 -8.31 6.14 0.76
CA ALA A 126 -8.59 6.85 -0.49
C ALA A 126 -9.69 6.15 -1.28
N VAL A 127 -10.67 6.93 -1.72
CA VAL A 127 -11.81 6.49 -2.55
C VAL A 127 -11.83 7.30 -3.83
N GLN A 128 -12.64 6.91 -4.83
CA GLN A 128 -12.75 7.72 -6.04
C GLN A 128 -13.21 9.14 -5.68
N GLN A 129 -12.70 10.17 -6.37
CA GLN A 129 -12.96 11.57 -5.99
C GLN A 129 -14.44 11.94 -5.86
N GLY A 130 -15.32 11.35 -6.69
CA GLY A 130 -16.77 11.54 -6.61
C GLY A 130 -17.43 10.89 -5.39
N ASP A 131 -16.75 9.97 -4.72
CA ASP A 131 -17.26 9.15 -3.63
C ASP A 131 -16.75 9.61 -2.25
N ILE A 132 -16.02 10.74 -2.17
CA ILE A 132 -15.41 11.20 -0.91
C ILE A 132 -16.44 11.40 0.22
N GLY A 133 -17.68 11.78 -0.10
CA GLY A 133 -18.74 11.90 0.91
C GLY A 133 -19.15 10.57 1.57
N LEU A 134 -18.75 9.41 1.01
CA LEU A 134 -18.92 8.11 1.68
C LEU A 134 -18.01 8.01 2.91
N LEU A 135 -16.83 8.63 2.87
CA LEU A 135 -15.90 8.65 3.98
C LEU A 135 -16.46 9.39 5.20
N ASP A 136 -17.23 10.46 4.98
CA ASP A 136 -17.87 11.19 6.09
C ASP A 136 -18.95 10.38 6.82
N LYS A 137 -19.66 9.51 6.10
CA LYS A 137 -20.70 8.64 6.69
C LYS A 137 -20.11 7.41 7.38
N ALA A 138 -19.00 6.89 6.86
CA ALA A 138 -18.39 5.66 7.36
C ALA A 138 -17.48 5.90 8.58
N MET A 139 -16.98 7.12 8.76
CA MET A 139 -15.97 7.46 9.77
C MET A 139 -16.41 8.59 10.72
N GLY A 140 -17.68 9.00 10.66
CA GLY A 140 -18.32 9.89 11.63
C GLY A 140 -19.08 9.10 12.67
#